data_AF-E4XZ17-F1
#
_entry.id   AF-E4XZ17-F1
#
_cell.length_a   1.000
_cell.length_b   1.000
_cell.length_c   1.000
_cell.angle_alpha   90.00
_cell.angle_beta   90.00
_cell.angle_gamma   90.00
#
_symmetry.space_group_name_H-M   'P 1'
#
loop_
_entity.id
_entity.type
_entity.pdbx_description
1 polymer ?
#
loop_
_entity_poly.entity_id
_entity_poly.type
_entity_poly.pdbx_seq_one_letter_code
_entity_poly.pdbx_strand_id
1 'polypeptide(L)'
;MAFQSLATSKGYRDMGREKCDCDGNQKWLSELSETIMTYALCGFANIPTMGIMLGTMAGLAPKRKKVFSKILAKTCVAGTICCLIRGCIACIFPSGHFKLGKVNIYEQHIKFESMTNQSFVAREIFAEIRQKISSEYPDRLVGYPNRLHLWEEDKKNWKYESEWTNANSMILTGAAFYHKYYSHAYYQQTPAKIVDWVDDHMNCEDILMNFVIANLTAKAPLKVSPRKKFKCTECSQQVSISVDPGHMVERSECINFFVEEFGKMPLKAVEFRADPVLYKDDPEKHMLLPLL
;
A
#
# COMPACT_ATOMS: atom_id res chain seq x y z
N MET A 1 22.57 -16.62 -0.72
CA MET A 1 23.52 -16.45 0.42
C MET A 1 22.99 -15.51 1.49
N ALA A 2 22.69 -14.23 1.20
CA ALA A 2 22.24 -13.28 2.24
C ALA A 2 20.94 -13.69 2.98
N PHE A 3 19.88 -14.08 2.26
CA PHE A 3 18.64 -14.57 2.88
C PHE A 3 18.82 -15.83 3.71
N GLN A 4 19.74 -16.72 3.30
CA GLN A 4 20.02 -17.95 4.03
C GLN A 4 20.71 -17.66 5.36
N SER A 5 21.65 -16.71 5.39
CA SER A 5 22.27 -16.24 6.63
C SER A 5 21.24 -15.59 7.58
N LEU A 6 20.29 -14.81 7.03
CA LEU A 6 19.22 -14.21 7.81
C LEU A 6 18.28 -15.27 8.41
N ALA A 7 17.91 -16.28 7.62
CA ALA A 7 17.09 -17.40 8.07
C ALA A 7 17.79 -18.23 9.16
N THR A 8 19.10 -18.45 9.05
CA THR A 8 19.90 -19.12 10.09
C THR A 8 19.94 -18.30 11.39
N SER A 9 20.15 -16.97 11.29
CA SER A 9 20.06 -16.06 12.45
C SER A 9 18.71 -16.17 13.14
N LYS A 10 17.61 -16.11 12.38
CA LYS A 10 16.25 -16.25 12.91
C LYS A 10 16.03 -17.60 13.60
N GLY A 11 16.52 -18.68 12.99
CA GLY A 11 16.46 -20.02 13.58
C GLY A 11 17.18 -20.12 14.94
N TYR A 12 18.33 -19.46 15.11
CA TYR A 12 19.02 -19.44 16.41
C TYR A 12 18.24 -18.68 17.49
N ARG A 13 17.55 -17.61 17.12
CA ARG A 13 16.68 -16.84 18.03
C ARG A 13 15.46 -17.65 18.45
N ASP A 14 14.77 -18.28 17.50
CA ASP A 14 13.57 -19.08 17.76
C ASP A 14 13.86 -20.31 18.64
N MET A 15 15.09 -20.84 18.58
CA MET A 15 15.59 -21.90 19.48
C MET A 15 16.01 -21.40 20.88
N GLY A 16 15.89 -20.09 21.16
CA GLY A 16 16.24 -19.51 22.46
C GLY A 16 17.74 -19.54 22.78
N ARG A 17 18.63 -19.59 21.77
CA ARG A 17 20.08 -19.58 22.01
C ARG A 17 20.57 -18.23 22.49
N GLU A 18 21.71 -18.20 23.16
CA GLU A 18 22.37 -16.95 23.55
C GLU A 18 22.71 -16.08 22.32
N LYS A 19 22.53 -14.77 22.48
CA LYS A 19 22.68 -13.78 21.40
C LYS A 19 24.12 -13.64 20.92
N CYS A 20 25.08 -13.85 21.80
CA CYS A 20 26.50 -13.76 21.50
C CYS A 20 27.18 -15.10 21.78
N ASP A 21 28.24 -15.40 21.04
CA ASP A 21 29.13 -16.51 21.34
C ASP A 21 30.10 -16.19 22.48
N CYS A 22 30.82 -17.21 22.95
CA CYS A 22 31.92 -17.08 23.91
C CYS A 22 33.01 -16.10 23.42
N ASP A 23 33.17 -15.97 22.11
CA ASP A 23 34.09 -15.05 21.42
C ASP A 23 33.52 -13.63 21.22
N GLY A 24 32.31 -13.35 21.73
CA GLY A 24 31.63 -12.05 21.57
C GLY A 24 30.95 -11.83 20.23
N ASN A 25 30.95 -12.82 19.33
CA ASN A 25 30.31 -12.72 18.02
C ASN A 25 28.78 -12.83 18.13
N GLN A 26 28.04 -11.88 17.54
CA GLN A 26 26.59 -11.88 17.56
C GLN A 26 26.03 -12.99 16.63
N LYS A 27 25.28 -13.95 17.21
CA LYS A 27 24.69 -15.10 16.51
C LYS A 27 23.35 -14.81 15.85
N TRP A 28 22.56 -13.90 16.43
CA TRP A 28 21.24 -13.57 15.91
C TRP A 28 20.80 -12.10 16.15
N LEU A 29 19.84 -11.62 15.35
CA LEU A 29 19.38 -10.23 15.28
C LEU A 29 18.07 -10.01 16.06
N SER A 30 17.79 -8.77 16.48
CA SER A 30 16.45 -8.45 17.06
C SER A 30 15.36 -8.54 15.99
N GLU A 31 14.11 -8.77 16.40
CA GLU A 31 12.95 -8.90 15.48
C GLU A 31 12.80 -7.69 14.54
N LEU A 32 13.04 -6.48 15.06
CA LEU A 32 13.06 -5.26 14.25
C LEU A 32 14.17 -5.30 13.20
N SER A 33 15.40 -5.67 13.57
CA SER A 33 16.53 -5.76 12.64
C SER A 33 16.35 -6.86 11.60
N GLU A 34 15.72 -7.98 11.97
CA GLU A 34 15.34 -9.04 11.03
C GLU A 34 14.33 -8.53 10.00
N THR A 35 13.35 -7.76 10.45
CA THR A 35 12.31 -7.18 9.59
C THR A 35 12.94 -6.18 8.62
N ILE A 36 13.74 -5.23 9.12
CA ILE A 36 14.46 -4.25 8.29
C ILE A 36 15.35 -4.95 7.25
N MET A 37 16.11 -5.97 7.66
CA MET A 37 16.97 -6.73 6.74
C MET A 37 16.17 -7.52 5.70
N THR A 38 15.02 -8.07 6.07
CA THR A 38 14.15 -8.78 5.12
C THR A 38 13.71 -7.84 4.00
N TYR A 39 13.28 -6.62 4.33
CA TYR A 39 12.90 -5.61 3.34
C TYR A 39 14.09 -5.06 2.56
N ALA A 40 15.24 -4.85 3.21
CA ALA A 40 16.45 -4.37 2.56
C ALA A 40 17.06 -5.40 1.59
N LEU A 41 16.91 -6.69 1.87
CA LEU A 41 17.37 -7.78 1.00
C LEU A 41 16.38 -8.13 -0.11
N CYS A 42 15.13 -7.70 -0.01
CA CYS A 42 14.09 -7.92 -1.01
C CYS A 42 14.36 -7.06 -2.26
N GLY A 43 15.30 -7.50 -3.08
CA GLY A 43 15.68 -6.83 -4.31
C GLY A 43 16.69 -7.61 -5.13
N PHE A 44 16.55 -7.52 -6.45
CA PHE A 44 17.44 -8.15 -7.42
C PHE A 44 18.62 -7.26 -7.84
N ALA A 45 18.96 -6.25 -7.03
CA ALA A 45 20.05 -5.31 -7.26
C ALA A 45 21.44 -5.94 -6.96
N ASN A 46 21.71 -7.09 -7.56
CA ASN A 46 23.01 -7.76 -7.50
C ASN A 46 23.62 -7.86 -8.91
N ILE A 47 24.95 -7.94 -8.99
CA ILE A 47 25.69 -7.94 -10.26
C ILE A 47 25.21 -9.07 -11.20
N PRO A 48 25.03 -10.33 -10.75
CA PRO A 48 24.53 -11.41 -11.60
C PRO A 48 23.15 -11.14 -12.21
N THR A 49 22.17 -10.72 -11.42
CA THR A 49 20.81 -10.47 -11.92
C THR A 49 20.77 -9.27 -12.87
N MET A 50 21.58 -8.24 -12.63
CA MET A 50 21.73 -7.13 -13.57
C MET A 50 22.33 -7.57 -14.91
N GLY A 51 23.25 -8.55 -14.90
CA GLY A 51 23.79 -9.16 -16.13
C GLY A 51 22.72 -9.91 -16.93
N ILE A 52 21.86 -10.69 -16.25
CA ILE A 52 20.71 -11.36 -16.88
C ILE A 52 19.75 -10.34 -17.47
N MET A 53 19.40 -9.29 -16.71
CA MET A 53 18.49 -8.24 -17.17
C MET A 53 19.06 -7.45 -18.35
N LEU A 54 20.37 -7.18 -18.36
CA LEU A 54 21.02 -6.60 -19.54
C LEU A 54 20.91 -7.52 -20.75
N GLY A 55 21.12 -8.83 -20.56
CA GLY A 55 20.99 -9.85 -21.60
C GLY A 55 19.58 -9.89 -22.21
N THR A 56 18.54 -9.88 -21.37
CA THR A 56 17.14 -9.88 -21.83
C THR A 56 16.78 -8.59 -22.56
N MET A 57 17.13 -7.42 -22.01
CA MET A 57 16.88 -6.12 -22.67
C MET A 57 17.66 -5.97 -23.98
N ALA A 58 18.89 -6.49 -24.03
CA ALA A 58 19.71 -6.53 -25.22
C ALA A 58 19.12 -7.44 -26.30
N GLY A 59 18.46 -8.54 -25.93
CA GLY A 59 17.73 -9.43 -26.84
C GLY A 59 16.48 -8.76 -27.43
N LEU A 60 15.71 -8.06 -26.61
CA LEU A 60 14.48 -7.38 -27.03
C LEU A 60 14.73 -6.13 -27.89
N ALA A 61 15.78 -5.36 -27.59
CA ALA A 61 16.09 -4.12 -28.31
C ALA A 61 17.59 -4.05 -28.69
N PRO A 62 18.02 -4.82 -29.70
CA PRO A 62 19.43 -4.98 -30.04
C PRO A 62 20.12 -3.69 -30.50
N LYS A 63 19.35 -2.76 -31.11
CA LYS A 63 19.85 -1.43 -31.51
C LYS A 63 20.18 -0.51 -30.32
N ARG A 64 19.70 -0.82 -29.10
CA ARG A 64 19.86 0.01 -27.89
C ARG A 64 20.82 -0.57 -26.85
N LYS A 65 21.52 -1.68 -27.14
CA LYS A 65 22.48 -2.35 -26.24
C LYS A 65 23.51 -1.41 -25.60
N LYS A 66 24.08 -0.48 -26.40
CA LYS A 66 25.06 0.51 -25.93
C LYS A 66 24.48 1.52 -24.93
N VAL A 67 23.17 1.77 -24.97
CA VAL A 67 22.49 2.63 -24.00
C VAL A 67 22.29 1.88 -22.69
N PHE A 68 21.83 0.63 -22.77
CA PHE A 68 21.63 -0.22 -21.59
C PHE A 68 22.93 -0.49 -20.82
N SER A 69 24.04 -0.74 -21.51
CA SER A 69 25.34 -0.95 -20.85
C SER A 69 25.86 0.31 -20.13
N LYS A 70 25.60 1.51 -20.68
CA LYS A 70 26.02 2.77 -20.07
C LYS A 70 25.24 3.12 -18.80
N ILE A 71 23.97 2.73 -18.71
CA ILE A 71 23.12 3.04 -17.55
C ILE A 71 23.18 1.98 -16.45
N LEU A 72 23.69 0.78 -16.75
CA LEU A 72 23.66 -0.40 -15.87
C LEU A 72 24.15 -0.12 -14.45
N ALA A 73 25.31 0.54 -14.31
CA ALA A 73 25.90 0.84 -13.00
C ALA A 73 25.02 1.80 -12.20
N LYS A 74 24.43 2.82 -12.85
CA LYS A 74 23.51 3.77 -12.22
C LYS A 74 22.23 3.07 -11.75
N THR A 75 21.69 2.19 -12.59
CA THR A 75 20.49 1.41 -12.24
C THR A 75 20.76 0.47 -11.07
N CYS A 76 21.95 -0.14 -10.99
CA CYS A 76 22.34 -0.98 -9.86
C CYS A 76 22.33 -0.18 -8.55
N VAL A 77 23.02 0.96 -8.53
CA VAL A 77 23.08 1.85 -7.35
C VAL A 77 21.68 2.35 -6.95
N ALA A 78 20.88 2.79 -7.93
CA ALA A 78 19.50 3.23 -7.68
C ALA A 78 18.63 2.09 -7.11
N GLY A 79 18.78 0.87 -7.63
CA GLY A 79 18.11 -0.32 -7.11
C GLY A 79 18.49 -0.63 -5.67
N THR A 80 19.77 -0.59 -5.33
CA THR A 80 20.25 -0.79 -3.95
C THR A 80 19.69 0.28 -3.01
N ILE A 81 19.71 1.55 -3.41
CA ILE A 81 19.14 2.66 -2.62
C ILE A 81 17.65 2.44 -2.38
N CYS A 82 16.90 2.02 -3.40
CA CYS A 82 15.47 1.73 -3.27
C CYS A 82 15.19 0.62 -2.24
N CYS A 83 15.99 -0.45 -2.25
CA CYS A 83 15.87 -1.54 -1.27
C CYS A 83 16.18 -1.06 0.16
N LEU A 84 17.22 -0.22 0.33
CA LEU A 84 17.56 0.36 1.63
C LEU A 84 16.45 1.29 2.15
N ILE A 85 15.84 2.12 1.29
CA ILE A 85 14.71 2.97 1.66
C ILE A 85 13.52 2.13 2.14
N ARG A 86 13.22 1.00 1.49
CA ARG A 86 12.17 0.06 1.97
C ARG A 86 12.49 -0.46 3.37
N GLY A 87 13.73 -0.84 3.63
CA GLY A 87 14.19 -1.23 4.97
C GLY A 87 13.99 -0.11 6.00
N CYS A 88 14.33 1.14 5.66
CA CYS A 88 14.11 2.30 6.53
C CYS A 88 12.63 2.56 6.81
N ILE A 89 11.74 2.41 5.81
CA ILE A 89 10.31 2.56 5.99
C ILE A 89 9.76 1.46 6.91
N ALA A 90 10.23 0.22 6.78
CA ALA A 90 9.85 -0.87 7.67
C ALA A 90 10.20 -0.57 9.14
N CYS A 91 11.26 0.20 9.41
CA CYS A 91 11.62 0.64 10.76
C CYS A 91 10.60 1.62 11.38
N ILE A 92 9.84 2.35 10.57
CA ILE A 92 8.85 3.34 11.03
C ILE A 92 7.58 2.66 11.57
N PHE A 93 7.35 1.40 11.19
CA PHE A 93 6.23 0.59 11.66
C PHE A 93 6.74 -0.55 12.58
N PRO A 94 7.38 -0.23 13.73
CA PRO A 94 7.87 -1.27 14.62
C PRO A 94 6.67 -2.07 15.14
N SER A 95 6.58 -3.30 14.66
CA SER A 95 5.65 -4.34 15.08
C SER A 95 5.85 -4.65 16.57
N GLY A 96 5.19 -3.89 17.44
CA GLY A 96 5.00 -4.26 18.85
C GLY A 96 3.85 -5.25 19.06
N HIS A 97 3.08 -5.57 18.02
CA HIS A 97 1.87 -6.41 18.10
C HIS A 97 1.68 -7.39 16.94
N PHE A 98 2.65 -7.53 16.02
CA PHE A 98 2.53 -8.54 14.97
C PHE A 98 3.14 -9.84 15.47
N LYS A 99 2.36 -10.64 16.21
CA LYS A 99 2.73 -12.04 16.47
C LYS A 99 2.75 -12.75 15.12
N LEU A 100 3.96 -12.97 14.60
CA LEU A 100 4.25 -13.83 13.44
C LEU A 100 3.95 -15.31 13.78
N GLY A 101 2.69 -15.60 14.11
CA GLY A 101 2.15 -16.94 14.20
C GLY A 101 1.33 -17.21 12.95
N LYS A 102 1.87 -18.00 12.02
CA LYS A 102 1.13 -18.63 10.91
C LYS A 102 0.63 -17.75 9.76
N VAL A 103 1.29 -16.64 9.42
CA VAL A 103 1.04 -15.97 8.13
C VAL A 103 2.17 -16.30 7.16
N ASN A 104 1.85 -17.03 6.09
CA ASN A 104 2.72 -17.22 4.93
C ASN A 104 2.89 -15.86 4.25
N ILE A 105 4.02 -15.18 4.51
CA ILE A 105 4.35 -13.89 3.91
C ILE A 105 4.78 -14.12 2.47
N TYR A 106 3.81 -14.22 1.58
CA TYR A 106 4.03 -14.05 0.14
C TYR A 106 3.08 -13.02 -0.51
N GLU A 107 2.01 -12.57 0.15
CA GLU A 107 0.95 -11.83 -0.56
C GLU A 107 0.73 -10.35 -0.21
N GLN A 108 1.10 -9.84 0.96
CA GLN A 108 0.65 -8.48 1.34
C GLN A 108 1.59 -7.32 1.01
N HIS A 109 2.87 -7.56 0.67
CA HIS A 109 3.82 -6.48 0.37
C HIS A 109 4.17 -6.28 -1.12
N ILE A 110 3.64 -7.12 -2.02
CA ILE A 110 3.77 -6.96 -3.48
C ILE A 110 2.50 -6.31 -4.06
N LYS A 111 2.20 -5.05 -3.69
CA LYS A 111 1.26 -4.23 -4.49
C LYS A 111 1.93 -3.07 -5.22
N PHE A 112 3.22 -2.82 -4.97
CA PHE A 112 3.94 -1.74 -5.65
C PHE A 112 4.83 -2.19 -6.83
N GLU A 113 5.07 -3.49 -7.00
CA GLU A 113 6.14 -3.98 -7.91
C GLU A 113 5.66 -4.76 -9.15
N SER A 114 4.35 -4.78 -9.42
CA SER A 114 3.78 -5.41 -10.62
C SER A 114 3.04 -4.40 -11.49
N MET A 115 3.73 -3.42 -12.08
CA MET A 115 3.18 -2.67 -13.23
C MET A 115 4.30 -2.27 -14.19
N THR A 116 4.26 -2.89 -15.36
CA THR A 116 5.23 -2.84 -16.45
C THR A 116 5.42 -1.45 -17.09
N ASN A 117 6.61 -1.30 -17.67
CA ASN A 117 7.20 -0.13 -18.33
C ASN A 117 6.33 0.50 -19.42
N GLN A 118 5.65 1.61 -19.05
CA GLN A 118 5.24 2.74 -19.91
C GLN A 118 4.39 3.75 -19.11
N SER A 119 4.01 3.39 -17.88
CA SER A 119 3.13 4.15 -16.98
C SER A 119 3.86 5.01 -15.92
N PHE A 120 5.20 5.02 -15.90
CA PHE A 120 5.98 5.60 -14.80
C PHE A 120 5.84 7.13 -14.71
N VAL A 121 5.98 7.86 -15.82
CA VAL A 121 5.98 9.34 -15.84
C VAL A 121 4.62 9.92 -15.46
N ALA A 122 3.51 9.34 -15.97
CA ALA A 122 2.19 9.79 -15.57
C ALA A 122 1.91 9.49 -14.09
N ARG A 123 2.35 8.33 -13.58
CA ARG A 123 2.16 7.95 -12.17
C ARG A 123 2.96 8.81 -11.20
N GLU A 124 4.18 9.24 -11.56
CA GLU A 124 4.97 10.19 -10.78
C GLU A 124 4.32 11.56 -10.69
N ILE A 125 3.88 12.13 -11.82
CA ILE A 125 3.19 13.44 -11.82
C ILE A 125 1.92 13.37 -10.96
N PHE A 126 1.12 12.30 -11.13
CA PHE A 126 -0.06 12.11 -10.28
C PHE A 126 0.31 11.85 -8.82
N ALA A 127 1.46 11.25 -8.51
CA ALA A 127 1.92 11.03 -7.14
C ALA A 127 2.37 12.33 -6.47
N GLU A 128 3.11 13.19 -7.17
CA GLU A 128 3.52 14.52 -6.69
C GLU A 128 2.28 15.38 -6.41
N ILE A 129 1.31 15.38 -7.31
CA ILE A 129 0.05 16.11 -7.15
C ILE A 129 -0.73 15.58 -5.93
N ARG A 130 -0.85 14.25 -5.79
CA ARG A 130 -1.51 13.65 -4.63
C ARG A 130 -0.82 14.00 -3.33
N GLN A 131 0.51 13.96 -3.31
CA GLN A 131 1.30 14.30 -2.15
C GLN A 131 1.10 15.77 -1.75
N LYS A 132 1.10 16.69 -2.74
CA LYS A 132 0.86 18.10 -2.50
C LYS A 132 -0.54 18.35 -1.94
N ILE A 133 -1.58 17.77 -2.53
CA ILE A 133 -2.96 17.87 -2.01
C ILE A 133 -3.05 17.26 -0.60
N SER A 134 -2.41 16.11 -0.35
CA SER A 134 -2.37 15.50 0.98
C SER A 134 -1.66 16.37 2.02
N SER A 135 -0.70 17.20 1.60
CA SER A 135 -0.04 18.17 2.49
C SER A 135 -0.93 19.38 2.80
N GLU A 136 -1.80 19.77 1.87
CA GLU A 136 -2.79 20.85 2.07
C GLU A 136 -3.99 20.38 2.91
N TYR A 137 -4.37 19.10 2.80
CA TYR A 137 -5.46 18.47 3.55
C TYR A 137 -4.94 17.33 4.45
N PRO A 138 -4.11 17.62 5.48
CA PRO A 138 -3.50 16.60 6.33
C PRO A 138 -4.51 15.84 7.20
N ASP A 139 -5.73 16.36 7.29
CA ASP A 139 -6.86 15.85 8.05
C ASP A 139 -7.75 14.88 7.25
N ARG A 140 -7.37 14.54 6.02
CA ARG A 140 -8.16 13.67 5.14
C ARG A 140 -7.30 12.58 4.51
N LEU A 141 -7.97 11.48 4.17
CA LEU A 141 -7.40 10.47 3.28
C LEU A 141 -7.53 10.97 1.84
N VAL A 142 -6.41 11.14 1.14
CA VAL A 142 -6.37 11.70 -0.21
C VAL A 142 -5.88 10.64 -1.19
N GLY A 143 -6.65 10.30 -2.22
CA GLY A 143 -6.21 9.25 -3.14
C GLY A 143 -7.22 8.76 -4.17
N TYR A 144 -6.90 7.59 -4.72
CA TYR A 144 -7.68 6.86 -5.71
C TYR A 144 -7.29 5.38 -5.61
N PRO A 145 -8.17 4.38 -5.74
CA PRO A 145 -9.56 4.41 -6.20
C PRO A 145 -10.58 4.66 -5.07
N ASN A 146 -11.77 5.16 -5.46
CA ASN A 146 -12.87 5.45 -4.54
C ASN A 146 -13.85 4.27 -4.41
N ARG A 147 -14.55 4.21 -3.27
CA ARG A 147 -15.61 3.24 -2.95
C ARG A 147 -16.72 3.93 -2.18
N LEU A 148 -17.87 3.27 -2.07
CA LEU A 148 -19.04 3.79 -1.40
C LEU A 148 -19.59 2.76 -0.40
N HIS A 149 -20.11 3.23 0.73
CA HIS A 149 -20.98 2.46 1.60
C HIS A 149 -22.43 2.85 1.30
N LEU A 150 -23.31 1.86 1.22
CA LEU A 150 -24.74 2.06 1.00
C LEU A 150 -25.51 1.42 2.14
N TRP A 151 -26.64 2.02 2.52
CA TRP A 151 -27.59 1.38 3.42
C TRP A 151 -28.59 0.58 2.58
N GLU A 152 -28.75 -0.71 2.87
CA GLU A 152 -29.75 -1.56 2.23
C GLU A 152 -30.94 -1.71 3.17
N GLU A 153 -32.04 -0.98 2.89
CA GLU A 153 -33.23 -0.94 3.74
C GLU A 153 -33.86 -2.32 3.94
N ASP A 154 -33.86 -3.16 2.90
CA ASP A 154 -34.48 -4.49 2.93
C ASP A 154 -33.81 -5.43 3.93
N LYS A 155 -32.48 -5.35 4.04
CA LYS A 155 -31.67 -6.20 4.92
C LYS A 155 -31.28 -5.51 6.22
N LYS A 156 -31.56 -4.21 6.36
CA LYS A 156 -31.13 -3.36 7.48
C LYS A 156 -29.63 -3.50 7.77
N ASN A 157 -28.83 -3.53 6.71
CA ASN A 157 -27.39 -3.67 6.82
C ASN A 157 -26.67 -2.69 5.89
N TRP A 158 -25.40 -2.46 6.18
CA TRP A 158 -24.52 -1.68 5.33
C TRP A 158 -23.91 -2.58 4.24
N LYS A 159 -23.91 -2.09 3.01
CA LYS A 159 -23.34 -2.74 1.84
C LYS A 159 -22.12 -1.99 1.36
N TYR A 160 -21.06 -2.73 1.05
CA TYR A 160 -19.91 -2.19 0.34
C TYR A 160 -20.20 -2.14 -1.17
N GLU A 161 -20.02 -0.98 -1.79
CA GLU A 161 -20.22 -0.78 -3.22
C GLU A 161 -18.91 -0.39 -3.93
N SER A 162 -18.64 -1.11 -5.02
CA SER A 162 -17.42 -0.97 -5.82
C SER A 162 -17.65 -0.29 -7.16
N GLU A 163 -18.92 -0.14 -7.56
CA GLU A 163 -19.31 0.57 -8.77
C GLU A 163 -19.02 2.08 -8.70
N TRP A 164 -18.89 2.68 -9.88
CA TRP A 164 -18.62 4.10 -10.03
C TRP A 164 -19.91 4.88 -9.88
N THR A 165 -20.15 5.37 -8.67
CA THR A 165 -21.27 6.27 -8.40
C THR A 165 -20.78 7.72 -8.34
N ASN A 166 -21.73 8.65 -8.40
CA ASN A 166 -21.48 10.09 -8.23
C ASN A 166 -21.15 10.47 -6.79
N ALA A 167 -21.07 9.50 -5.87
CA ALA A 167 -20.73 9.69 -4.48
C ALA A 167 -19.55 8.78 -4.09
N ASN A 168 -18.73 9.23 -3.16
CA ASN A 168 -17.70 8.41 -2.55
C ASN A 168 -17.67 8.62 -1.04
N SER A 169 -17.33 7.57 -0.32
CA SER A 169 -17.15 7.65 1.14
C SER A 169 -15.86 7.04 1.62
N MET A 170 -15.17 6.31 0.74
CA MET A 170 -13.95 5.59 1.06
C MET A 170 -12.94 5.72 -0.08
N ILE A 171 -11.66 5.70 0.26
CA ILE A 171 -10.54 5.59 -0.68
C ILE A 171 -9.67 4.42 -0.28
N LEU A 172 -9.29 3.58 -1.24
CA LEU A 172 -8.44 2.43 -0.95
C LEU A 172 -7.01 2.86 -0.66
N THR A 173 -6.44 2.38 0.45
CA THR A 173 -5.09 2.72 0.94
C THR A 173 -3.98 2.34 -0.03
N GLY A 174 -4.21 1.37 -0.91
CA GLY A 174 -3.24 0.93 -1.92
C GLY A 174 -2.77 2.01 -2.90
N ALA A 175 -3.51 3.11 -3.04
CA ALA A 175 -3.07 4.29 -3.78
C ALA A 175 -3.60 5.60 -3.15
N ALA A 176 -3.43 5.71 -1.84
CA ALA A 176 -3.77 6.90 -1.06
C ALA A 176 -2.58 7.45 -0.26
N PHE A 177 -2.68 8.72 0.11
CA PHE A 177 -1.81 9.42 1.04
C PHE A 177 -2.64 9.93 2.21
N TYR A 178 -2.06 9.85 3.40
CA TYR A 178 -2.66 10.34 4.63
C TYR A 178 -1.55 10.64 5.64
N HIS A 179 -1.88 11.44 6.65
CA HIS A 179 -0.91 11.80 7.68
C HIS A 179 -0.53 10.58 8.54
N LYS A 180 0.78 10.41 8.83
CA LYS A 180 1.32 9.27 9.61
C LYS A 180 0.63 9.03 10.96
N TYR A 181 0.04 10.09 11.54
CA TYR A 181 -0.75 10.02 12.76
C TYR A 181 -1.87 8.97 12.68
N TYR A 182 -2.52 8.82 11.52
CA TYR A 182 -3.62 7.87 11.39
C TYR A 182 -3.15 6.41 11.36
N SER A 183 -1.94 6.12 10.89
CA SER A 183 -1.35 4.79 11.09
C SER A 183 -1.11 4.52 12.57
N HIS A 184 -0.63 5.51 13.32
CA HIS A 184 -0.47 5.37 14.77
C HIS A 184 -1.82 5.17 15.47
N ALA A 185 -2.84 5.98 15.14
CA ALA A 185 -4.17 5.84 15.69
C ALA A 185 -4.80 4.47 15.35
N TYR A 186 -4.61 3.99 14.12
CA TYR A 186 -5.07 2.68 13.68
C TYR A 186 -4.57 1.57 14.60
N TYR A 187 -3.26 1.52 14.88
CA TYR A 187 -2.68 0.42 15.67
C TYR A 187 -2.71 0.64 17.19
N GLN A 188 -2.75 1.88 17.66
CA GLN A 188 -2.55 2.21 19.09
C GLN A 188 -3.80 2.75 19.77
N GLN A 189 -4.76 3.29 19.01
CA GLN A 189 -5.98 3.90 19.55
C GLN A 189 -7.23 3.10 19.19
N THR A 190 -7.20 2.30 18.13
CA THR A 190 -8.28 1.38 17.78
C THR A 190 -8.29 0.19 18.74
N PRO A 191 -9.46 -0.25 19.24
CA PRO A 191 -9.55 -1.47 20.05
C PRO A 191 -8.94 -2.68 19.36
N ALA A 192 -8.15 -3.47 20.11
CA ALA A 192 -7.46 -4.66 19.59
C ALA A 192 -8.42 -5.62 18.87
N LYS A 193 -9.63 -5.82 19.40
CA LYS A 193 -10.69 -6.65 18.77
C LYS A 193 -10.95 -6.30 17.30
N ILE A 194 -10.90 -5.02 16.94
CA ILE A 194 -11.16 -4.57 15.57
C ILE A 194 -9.94 -4.82 14.67
N VAL A 195 -8.74 -4.60 15.20
CA VAL A 195 -7.49 -4.85 14.48
C VAL A 195 -7.29 -6.35 14.25
N ASP A 196 -7.55 -7.16 15.27
CA ASP A 196 -7.48 -8.62 15.21
C ASP A 196 -8.48 -9.18 14.18
N TRP A 197 -9.70 -8.61 14.09
CA TRP A 197 -10.66 -8.97 13.04
C TRP A 197 -10.11 -8.76 11.63
N VAL A 198 -9.45 -7.63 11.39
CA VAL A 198 -8.83 -7.34 10.08
C VAL A 198 -7.69 -8.30 9.79
N ASP A 199 -6.85 -8.59 10.78
CA ASP A 199 -5.72 -9.51 10.63
C ASP A 199 -6.18 -10.95 10.38
N ASP A 200 -7.26 -11.41 11.04
CA ASP A 200 -7.82 -12.76 10.87
C ASP A 200 -8.48 -12.96 9.50
N HIS A 201 -9.16 -11.94 8.98
CA HIS A 201 -9.83 -11.98 7.67
C HIS A 201 -8.91 -11.62 6.50
N MET A 202 -7.74 -11.03 6.79
CA MET A 202 -6.79 -10.57 5.76
C MET A 202 -7.42 -9.63 4.71
N ASN A 203 -8.44 -8.88 5.12
CA ASN A 203 -9.24 -7.99 4.30
C ASN A 203 -9.66 -6.75 5.11
N CYS A 204 -10.20 -5.74 4.44
CA CYS A 204 -10.84 -4.58 5.07
C CYS A 204 -9.91 -3.62 5.85
N GLU A 205 -8.59 -3.72 5.67
CA GLU A 205 -7.62 -2.78 6.25
C GLU A 205 -7.85 -1.35 5.74
N ASP A 206 -8.21 -1.26 4.47
CA ASP A 206 -8.55 -0.02 3.77
C ASP A 206 -9.85 0.59 4.34
N ILE A 207 -10.87 -0.23 4.57
CA ILE A 207 -12.15 0.19 5.17
C ILE A 207 -11.91 0.70 6.59
N LEU A 208 -11.18 -0.05 7.43
CA LEU A 208 -10.92 0.35 8.81
C LEU A 208 -10.11 1.65 8.87
N MET A 209 -9.14 1.85 7.99
CA MET A 209 -8.41 3.12 7.91
C MET A 209 -9.34 4.30 7.60
N ASN A 210 -10.31 4.13 6.69
CA ASN A 210 -11.32 5.16 6.42
C ASN A 210 -12.22 5.42 7.64
N PHE A 211 -12.62 4.38 8.38
CA PHE A 211 -13.39 4.51 9.62
C PHE A 211 -12.63 5.29 10.70
N VAL A 212 -11.36 4.95 10.93
CA VAL A 212 -10.50 5.63 11.92
C VAL A 212 -10.37 7.10 11.59
N ILE A 213 -10.02 7.43 10.34
CA ILE A 213 -9.86 8.83 9.91
C ILE A 213 -11.19 9.58 10.01
N ALA A 214 -12.28 9.01 9.49
CA ALA A 214 -13.58 9.66 9.51
C ALA A 214 -14.14 9.84 10.93
N ASN A 215 -13.89 8.89 11.83
CA ASN A 215 -14.32 9.02 13.23
C ASN A 215 -13.53 10.10 13.98
N LEU A 216 -12.23 10.24 13.69
CA LEU A 216 -11.37 11.24 14.34
C LEU A 216 -11.61 12.66 13.81
N THR A 217 -11.80 12.81 12.50
CA THR A 217 -11.86 14.14 11.86
C THR A 217 -13.27 14.60 11.50
N ALA A 218 -14.23 13.68 11.50
CA ALA A 218 -15.58 13.87 10.99
C ALA A 218 -15.62 14.39 9.54
N LYS A 219 -14.55 14.14 8.75
CA LYS A 219 -14.42 14.58 7.35
C LYS A 219 -14.42 13.37 6.42
N ALA A 220 -15.01 13.58 5.25
CA ALA A 220 -14.99 12.61 4.17
C ALA A 220 -13.61 12.58 3.48
N PRO A 221 -13.23 11.46 2.87
CA PRO A 221 -12.00 11.37 2.10
C PRO A 221 -12.05 12.27 0.86
N LEU A 222 -10.88 12.60 0.31
CA LEU A 222 -10.74 13.45 -0.86
C LEU A 222 -10.24 12.64 -2.07
N LYS A 223 -11.15 12.34 -2.99
CA LYS A 223 -10.78 11.69 -4.25
C LYS A 223 -9.97 12.66 -5.11
N VAL A 224 -8.90 12.15 -5.69
CA VAL A 224 -8.08 12.89 -6.65
C VAL A 224 -8.11 12.25 -8.04
N SER A 225 -8.23 13.10 -9.07
CA SER A 225 -8.16 12.74 -10.48
C SER A 225 -9.29 11.81 -11.02
N PRO A 226 -9.60 11.91 -12.32
CA PRO A 226 -10.51 10.99 -13.00
C PRO A 226 -9.83 9.64 -13.31
N ARG A 227 -10.63 8.59 -13.51
CA ARG A 227 -10.16 7.26 -13.91
C ARG A 227 -9.59 7.31 -15.33
N LYS A 228 -8.27 7.41 -15.47
CA LYS A 228 -7.61 7.05 -16.74
C LYS A 228 -7.45 5.53 -16.77
N LYS A 229 -8.33 4.83 -17.51
CA LYS A 229 -8.21 3.38 -17.72
C LYS A 229 -6.93 3.13 -18.52
N PHE A 230 -5.84 2.80 -17.83
CA PHE A 230 -4.67 2.25 -18.51
C PHE A 230 -5.01 0.80 -18.87
N LYS A 231 -5.43 0.57 -20.12
CA LYS A 231 -5.61 -0.78 -20.64
C LYS A 231 -4.22 -1.40 -20.79
N CYS A 232 -3.81 -2.21 -19.81
CA CYS A 232 -2.68 -3.10 -19.98
C CYS A 232 -3.14 -4.30 -20.80
N THR A 233 -2.72 -4.37 -22.07
CA THR A 233 -3.12 -5.42 -23.02
C THR A 233 -2.57 -6.80 -22.64
N GLU A 234 -1.51 -6.87 -21.84
CA GLU A 234 -0.83 -8.12 -21.46
C GLU A 234 -1.12 -8.60 -20.03
N CYS A 235 -1.90 -7.83 -19.24
CA CYS A 235 -2.16 -8.14 -17.83
C CYS A 235 -3.38 -9.07 -17.61
N SER A 236 -3.82 -9.79 -18.64
CA SER A 236 -5.15 -10.45 -18.65
C SER A 236 -5.28 -11.73 -17.80
N GLN A 237 -4.29 -12.08 -16.98
CA GLN A 237 -4.31 -13.32 -16.18
C GLN A 237 -3.62 -13.17 -14.82
N GLN A 238 -3.98 -12.15 -14.04
CA GLN A 238 -3.71 -12.17 -12.61
C GLN A 238 -5.04 -12.38 -11.88
N VAL A 239 -5.12 -13.47 -11.11
CA VAL A 239 -6.20 -13.74 -10.16
C VAL A 239 -6.19 -12.60 -9.14
N SER A 240 -6.99 -11.57 -9.44
CA SER A 240 -7.11 -10.40 -8.58
C SER A 240 -8.16 -10.73 -7.54
N ILE A 241 -7.79 -10.62 -6.27
CA ILE A 241 -8.68 -10.80 -5.10
C ILE A 241 -9.98 -9.97 -5.26
N SER A 242 -9.93 -8.85 -5.99
CA SER A 242 -11.09 -8.00 -6.29
C SER A 242 -12.10 -8.57 -7.30
N VAL A 243 -11.85 -9.75 -7.89
CA VAL A 243 -12.71 -10.39 -8.90
C VAL A 243 -13.57 -11.51 -8.29
N ASP A 244 -13.23 -11.98 -7.08
CA ASP A 244 -14.03 -12.99 -6.39
C ASP A 244 -15.31 -12.39 -5.80
N PRO A 245 -16.51 -12.91 -6.14
CA PRO A 245 -17.77 -12.45 -5.53
C PRO A 245 -17.78 -12.55 -4.00
N GLY A 246 -17.07 -13.53 -3.42
CA GLY A 246 -16.95 -13.67 -1.96
C GLY A 246 -16.28 -12.47 -1.29
N HIS A 247 -15.30 -11.87 -1.95
CA HIS A 247 -14.53 -10.71 -1.45
C HIS A 247 -15.39 -9.47 -1.22
N MET A 248 -16.45 -9.27 -2.02
CA MET A 248 -17.35 -8.12 -1.86
C MET A 248 -18.36 -8.31 -0.73
N VAL A 249 -18.74 -9.57 -0.46
CA VAL A 249 -19.63 -9.92 0.65
C VAL A 249 -18.91 -9.72 1.97
N GLU A 250 -17.69 -10.26 2.09
CA GLU A 250 -16.85 -10.11 3.28
C GLU A 250 -16.58 -8.62 3.61
N ARG A 251 -16.33 -7.79 2.59
CA ARG A 251 -16.19 -6.34 2.79
C ARG A 251 -17.44 -5.67 3.34
N SER A 252 -18.63 -6.14 2.97
CA SER A 252 -19.88 -5.66 3.54
C SER A 252 -20.01 -6.09 5.00
N GLU A 253 -19.61 -7.31 5.34
CA GLU A 253 -19.58 -7.82 6.73
C GLU A 253 -18.64 -6.98 7.60
N CYS A 254 -17.45 -6.65 7.11
CA CYS A 254 -16.51 -5.76 7.81
C CYS A 254 -17.12 -4.40 8.14
N ILE A 255 -17.85 -3.76 7.20
CA ILE A 255 -18.50 -2.48 7.46
C ILE A 255 -19.50 -2.61 8.61
N ASN A 256 -20.34 -3.65 8.59
CA ASN A 256 -21.34 -3.85 9.65
C ASN A 256 -20.69 -4.09 11.01
N PHE A 257 -19.66 -4.95 11.05
CA PHE A 257 -18.88 -5.19 12.28
C PHE A 257 -18.26 -3.89 12.81
N PHE A 258 -17.64 -3.08 11.95
CA PHE A 258 -17.05 -1.81 12.38
C PHE A 258 -18.10 -0.80 12.87
N VAL A 259 -19.28 -0.75 12.26
CA VAL A 259 -20.37 0.13 12.73
C VAL A 259 -20.83 -0.26 14.13
N GLU A 260 -20.94 -1.55 14.41
CA GLU A 260 -21.28 -2.07 15.73
C GLU A 260 -20.23 -1.67 16.77
N GLU A 261 -18.95 -1.91 16.47
CA GLU A 261 -17.85 -1.62 17.40
C GLU A 261 -17.60 -0.11 17.61
N PHE A 262 -17.78 0.71 16.57
CA PHE A 262 -17.68 2.17 16.69
C PHE A 262 -18.97 2.81 17.23
N GLY A 263 -20.06 2.06 17.32
CA GLY A 263 -21.38 2.50 17.79
C GLY A 263 -22.12 3.46 16.85
N LYS A 264 -21.59 3.74 15.66
CA LYS A 264 -22.18 4.61 14.63
C LYS A 264 -21.52 4.37 13.28
N MET A 265 -22.14 4.90 12.21
CA MET A 265 -21.51 5.00 10.89
C MET A 265 -20.69 6.32 10.81
N PRO A 266 -19.34 6.29 10.86
CA PRO A 266 -18.53 7.51 10.76
C PRO A 266 -18.33 7.97 9.32
N LEU A 267 -18.45 7.06 8.34
CA LEU A 267 -18.20 7.38 6.94
C LEU A 267 -19.22 8.40 6.42
N LYS A 268 -18.74 9.35 5.61
CA LYS A 268 -19.57 10.38 4.99
C LYS A 268 -19.43 10.30 3.47
N ALA A 269 -20.56 10.17 2.79
CA ALA A 269 -20.61 10.22 1.33
C ALA A 269 -20.42 11.67 0.85
N VAL A 270 -19.60 11.86 -0.18
CA VAL A 270 -19.33 13.14 -0.84
C VAL A 270 -19.31 12.99 -2.34
N GLU A 271 -19.75 14.04 -3.03
CA GLU A 271 -19.91 14.04 -4.49
C GLU A 271 -18.84 14.87 -5.23
N PHE A 272 -17.76 15.26 -4.54
CA PHE A 272 -16.69 16.07 -5.12
C PHE A 272 -15.35 15.33 -5.21
N ARG A 273 -14.50 15.80 -6.13
CA ARG A 273 -13.10 15.41 -6.33
C ARG A 273 -12.22 16.66 -6.40
N ALA A 274 -10.96 16.51 -6.02
CA ALA A 274 -9.93 17.49 -6.31
C ALA A 274 -9.18 17.10 -7.59
N ASP A 275 -9.24 17.94 -8.61
CA ASP A 275 -8.44 17.79 -9.81
C ASP A 275 -7.30 18.82 -9.79
N PRO A 276 -6.09 18.46 -10.25
CA PRO A 276 -5.01 19.43 -10.42
C PRO A 276 -5.40 20.46 -11.49
N VAL A 277 -5.30 21.74 -11.13
CA VAL A 277 -5.39 22.83 -12.09
C VAL A 277 -4.15 22.76 -12.98
N LEU A 278 -4.33 22.57 -14.29
CA LEU A 278 -3.22 22.55 -15.24
C LEU A 278 -2.60 23.95 -15.32
N TYR A 279 -1.30 24.01 -15.59
CA TYR A 279 -0.61 25.29 -15.80
C TYR A 279 -1.30 26.08 -16.93
N LYS A 280 -1.84 27.27 -16.59
CA LYS A 280 -2.66 28.21 -17.38
C LYS A 280 -4.18 28.11 -17.25
N ASP A 281 -4.71 27.19 -16.46
CA ASP A 281 -6.14 27.17 -16.12
C ASP A 281 -6.45 28.08 -14.92
N ASP A 282 -7.64 28.66 -14.92
CA ASP A 282 -8.10 29.61 -13.89
C ASP A 282 -8.35 28.87 -12.54
N PRO A 283 -7.61 29.20 -11.46
CA PRO A 283 -7.64 28.42 -10.20
C PRO A 283 -9.00 28.43 -9.49
N GLU A 284 -9.83 29.46 -9.68
CA GLU A 284 -11.10 29.60 -8.98
C GLU A 284 -12.20 28.65 -9.51
N LYS A 285 -12.04 28.07 -10.71
CA LYS A 285 -13.08 27.23 -11.34
C LYS A 285 -12.92 25.72 -11.19
N HIS A 286 -11.77 25.22 -10.72
CA HIS A 286 -11.40 23.82 -10.95
C HIS A 286 -10.83 23.04 -9.76
N MET A 287 -10.77 23.63 -8.56
CA MET A 287 -10.13 22.96 -7.41
C MET A 287 -10.98 21.83 -6.81
N LEU A 288 -12.31 22.00 -6.75
CA LEU A 288 -13.25 20.96 -6.33
C LEU A 288 -14.33 20.81 -7.40
N LEU A 289 -14.31 19.68 -8.09
CA LEU A 289 -15.23 19.35 -9.17
C LEU A 289 -16.19 18.26 -8.73
N PRO A 290 -17.42 18.21 -9.25
CA PRO A 290 -18.31 17.08 -9.03
C PRO A 290 -17.71 15.78 -9.58
N LEU A 291 -18.12 14.64 -9.04
CA LEU A 291 -17.56 13.31 -9.37
C LEU A 291 -17.88 12.78 -10.78
N LEU A 292 -18.63 13.53 -11.59
CA LEU A 292 -19.07 13.23 -12.97
C LEU A 292 -17.94 12.68 -13.87
#